data_AF-A0A8U8C539-F1
#
_entry.id   AF-A0A8U8C539-F1
#
_cell.length_a   1.000
_cell.length_b   1.000
_cell.length_c   1.000
_cell.angle_alpha   90.00
_cell.angle_beta   90.00
_cell.angle_gamma   90.00
#
_symmetry.space_group_name_H-M   'P 1'
#
loop_
_entity.id
_entity.type
_entity.pdbx_description
1 polymer ?
#
loop_
_entity_poly.entity_id
_entity_poly.type
_entity_poly.pdbx_seq_one_letter_code
_entity_poly.pdbx_strand_id
1 'polypeptide(L)'
;MYIRLSYDSNLDQLLHLMVKEWQMELPKLVISVHGGIQNFKLPSKVKQVFSKGLLKAAESTGAWIITEGINSGVSRHVGDALKGRASPHLRKICAIGIPPWGIIENQRDLIGKDVSWICCKE
;
A
#
# COMPACT_ATOMS: atom_id res chain seq x y z
N MET A 1 -1.39 0.07 10.15
CA MET A 1 -1.33 1.52 10.42
C MET A 1 -1.93 2.25 9.25
N TYR A 2 -2.69 3.31 9.49
CA TYR A 2 -3.30 4.14 8.47
C TYR A 2 -3.31 5.59 8.95
N ILE A 3 -3.42 6.52 8.01
CA ILE A 3 -3.71 7.93 8.26
C ILE A 3 -4.77 8.37 7.26
N ARG A 4 -5.71 9.21 7.70
CA ARG A 4 -6.64 9.90 6.80
C ARG A 4 -6.08 11.30 6.53
N LEU A 5 -5.96 11.64 5.25
CA LEU A 5 -5.48 12.93 4.79
C LEU A 5 -6.59 13.66 4.02
N SER A 6 -6.51 14.99 4.02
CA SER A 6 -7.26 15.81 3.07
C SER A 6 -6.49 15.88 1.74
N TYR A 7 -7.16 16.23 0.65
CA TYR A 7 -6.56 16.30 -0.69
C TYR A 7 -5.47 17.40 -0.80
N ASP A 8 -5.53 18.40 0.08
CA ASP A 8 -4.65 19.57 0.17
C ASP A 8 -3.61 19.44 1.29
N SER A 9 -3.50 18.27 1.92
CA SER A 9 -2.49 18.03 2.95
C SER A 9 -1.06 18.13 2.37
N ASN A 10 -0.15 18.72 3.14
CA ASN A 10 1.24 18.91 2.73
C ASN A 10 1.99 17.56 2.59
N LEU A 11 2.56 17.31 1.41
CA LEU A 11 3.26 16.07 1.09
C LEU A 11 4.60 15.90 1.80
N ASP A 12 5.29 16.98 2.15
CA ASP A 12 6.55 16.93 2.88
C ASP A 12 6.32 16.44 4.32
N GLN A 13 5.20 16.86 4.93
CA GLN A 13 4.79 16.38 6.24
C GLN A 13 4.36 14.91 6.20
N LEU A 14 3.69 14.46 5.13
CA LEU A 14 3.40 13.04 4.91
C LEU A 14 4.68 12.21 4.75
N LEU A 15 5.63 12.67 3.95
CA LEU A 15 6.90 11.97 3.77
C LEU A 15 7.68 11.90 5.08
N HIS A 16 7.70 13.00 5.85
CA HIS A 16 8.32 13.04 7.17
C HIS A 16 7.68 12.01 8.12
N LEU A 17 6.35 11.98 8.19
CA LEU A 17 5.59 10.98 8.95
C LEU A 17 6.01 9.55 8.56
N MET A 18 6.02 9.24 7.26
CA MET A 18 6.32 7.90 6.77
C MET A 18 7.75 7.47 7.09
N VAL A 19 8.74 8.35 6.92
CA VAL A 19 10.15 7.99 7.09
C VAL A 19 10.59 8.06 8.56
N LYS A 20 10.14 9.07 9.31
CA LYS A 20 10.61 9.33 10.68
C LYS A 20 9.76 8.63 11.72
N GLU A 21 8.46 8.87 11.72
CA GLU A 21 7.55 8.34 12.75
C GLU A 21 7.21 6.87 12.50
N TRP A 22 6.93 6.53 11.24
CA TRP A 22 6.60 5.16 10.83
C TRP A 22 7.84 4.30 10.55
N GLN A 23 9.03 4.89 10.62
CA GLN A 23 10.33 4.24 10.42
C GLN A 23 10.39 3.46 9.10
N MET A 24 9.76 3.97 8.05
CA MET A 24 9.85 3.38 6.72
C MET A 24 11.20 3.71 6.10
N GLU A 25 11.86 2.70 5.54
CA GLU A 25 13.08 2.90 4.75
C GLU A 25 12.75 3.73 3.51
N LEU A 26 13.49 4.82 3.29
CA LEU A 26 13.31 5.68 2.11
C LEU A 26 13.54 4.86 0.83
N PRO A 27 12.60 4.86 -0.13
CA PRO A 27 12.71 4.01 -1.30
C PRO A 27 13.73 4.61 -2.28
N LYS A 28 14.53 3.75 -2.90
CA LYS A 28 15.34 4.13 -4.08
C LYS A 28 14.52 4.09 -5.38
N LEU A 29 13.38 3.41 -5.34
CA LEU A 29 12.47 3.20 -6.47
C LEU A 29 11.05 3.06 -5.95
N VAL A 30 10.08 3.56 -6.71
CA VAL A 30 8.65 3.38 -6.44
C VAL A 30 8.03 2.60 -7.59
N ILE A 31 7.28 1.54 -7.27
CA ILE A 31 6.52 0.74 -8.22
C ILE A 31 5.05 1.05 -7.98
N SER A 32 4.44 1.80 -8.89
CA SER A 32 3.00 2.09 -8.86
C SER A 32 2.27 1.04 -9.70
N VAL A 33 1.26 0.39 -9.11
CA VAL A 33 0.44 -0.64 -9.75
C VAL A 33 -1.01 -0.19 -9.68
N HIS A 34 -1.61 0.03 -10.84
CA HIS A 34 -3.00 0.47 -10.99
C HIS A 34 -3.73 -0.35 -12.04
N GLY A 35 -5.05 -0.34 -11.99
CA GLY A 35 -5.87 -0.85 -13.09
C GLY A 35 -7.35 -0.91 -12.77
N GLY A 36 -8.08 -1.74 -13.52
CA GLY A 36 -9.52 -1.86 -13.36
C GLY A 36 -9.92 -2.26 -11.93
N ILE A 37 -10.95 -1.60 -11.39
CA ILE A 37 -11.50 -1.86 -10.05
C ILE A 37 -12.43 -3.08 -10.01
N GLN A 38 -12.93 -3.52 -11.17
CA GLN A 38 -13.82 -4.68 -11.27
C GLN A 38 -13.05 -5.96 -11.04
N ASN A 39 -13.64 -6.90 -10.30
CA ASN A 39 -13.02 -8.19 -10.03
C ASN A 39 -12.89 -9.02 -11.30
N PHE A 40 -11.72 -9.59 -11.50
CA PHE A 40 -11.45 -10.56 -12.57
C PHE A 40 -10.59 -11.70 -12.05
N LYS A 41 -10.55 -12.81 -12.78
CA LYS A 41 -9.69 -13.95 -12.47
C LYS A 41 -8.49 -13.93 -13.40
N LEU A 42 -7.30 -13.83 -12.84
CA LEU A 42 -6.07 -14.09 -13.58
C LEU A 42 -5.92 -15.60 -13.80
N PRO A 43 -5.57 -16.05 -15.03
CA PRO A 43 -5.13 -17.41 -15.26
C PRO A 43 -3.95 -17.76 -14.33
N SER A 44 -3.88 -18.99 -13.83
CA SER A 44 -2.91 -19.40 -12.80
C SER A 44 -1.45 -19.07 -13.17
N LYS A 45 -1.08 -19.27 -14.45
CA LYS A 45 0.25 -18.94 -14.96
C LYS A 45 0.55 -17.44 -14.91
N VAL A 46 -0.43 -16.59 -15.25
CA VAL A 46 -0.29 -15.13 -15.20
C VAL A 46 -0.20 -14.66 -13.74
N LYS A 47 -1.06 -15.20 -12.86
CA LYS A 47 -0.98 -14.91 -11.41
C LYS A 47 0.40 -15.23 -10.85
N GLN A 48 0.97 -16.39 -11.17
CA GLN A 48 2.31 -16.78 -10.73
C GLN A 48 3.41 -15.85 -11.25
N VAL A 49 3.42 -15.54 -12.54
CA VAL A 49 4.43 -14.66 -13.14
C VAL A 49 4.32 -13.24 -12.59
N PHE A 50 3.10 -12.72 -12.46
CA PHE A 50 2.84 -11.41 -11.85
C PHE A 50 3.35 -11.35 -10.40
N SER A 51 2.91 -12.28 -9.55
CA SER A 51 3.32 -12.30 -8.15
C SER A 51 4.85 -12.42 -8.01
N LYS A 52 5.48 -13.37 -8.72
CA LYS A 52 6.93 -13.58 -8.65
C LYS A 52 7.70 -12.36 -9.16
N GLY A 53 7.28 -11.77 -10.28
CA GLY A 53 7.94 -10.62 -10.87
C GLY A 53 7.87 -9.38 -9.97
N LEU A 54 6.67 -9.07 -9.47
CA LEU A 54 6.45 -7.92 -8.59
C LEU A 54 7.24 -8.05 -7.28
N LEU A 55 7.16 -9.20 -6.62
CA LEU A 55 7.89 -9.44 -5.37
C LEU A 55 9.40 -9.36 -5.59
N LYS A 56 9.93 -10.01 -6.63
CA LYS A 56 11.36 -10.00 -6.94
C LYS A 56 11.86 -8.58 -7.25
N ALA A 57 11.11 -7.79 -8.01
CA ALA A 57 11.48 -6.41 -8.33
C ALA A 57 11.53 -5.54 -7.06
N ALA A 58 10.52 -5.64 -6.19
CA ALA A 58 10.48 -4.88 -4.95
C ALA A 58 11.60 -5.31 -3.97
N GLU A 59 11.85 -6.61 -3.82
CA GLU A 59 12.89 -7.14 -2.94
C GLU A 59 14.30 -6.74 -3.35
N SER A 60 14.60 -6.87 -4.65
CA SER A 60 15.95 -6.61 -5.18
C SER A 60 16.36 -5.15 -5.08
N THR A 61 15.39 -4.24 -5.13
CA THR A 61 15.63 -2.79 -5.15
C THR A 61 15.33 -2.10 -3.82
N GLY A 62 14.59 -2.75 -2.93
CA GLY A 62 13.99 -2.08 -1.76
C GLY A 62 12.90 -1.09 -2.16
N ALA A 63 12.20 -1.34 -3.28
CA ALA A 63 11.16 -0.43 -3.76
C ALA A 63 9.92 -0.43 -2.87
N TRP A 64 9.26 0.73 -2.81
CA TRP A 64 7.89 0.80 -2.32
C TRP A 64 6.92 0.38 -3.42
N ILE A 65 5.91 -0.41 -3.06
CA ILE A 65 4.78 -0.73 -3.94
C ILE A 65 3.63 0.21 -3.57
N ILE A 66 3.12 0.99 -4.51
CA ILE A 66 1.94 1.84 -4.32
C ILE A 66 0.78 1.28 -5.17
N THR A 67 -0.39 1.14 -4.55
CA THR A 67 -1.62 0.62 -5.17
C THR A 67 -2.86 1.37 -4.66
N GLU A 68 -4.04 1.18 -5.27
CA GLU A 68 -5.28 1.79 -4.77
C GLU A 68 -5.67 1.29 -3.36
N GLY A 69 -5.14 0.16 -2.91
CA GLY A 69 -5.38 -0.36 -1.55
C GLY A 69 -6.77 -0.95 -1.34
N ILE A 70 -7.51 -1.20 -2.43
CA ILE A 70 -8.83 -1.82 -2.41
C ILE A 70 -8.76 -3.33 -2.60
N ASN A 71 -9.71 -4.07 -2.03
CA ASN A 71 -9.81 -5.53 -2.16
C ASN A 71 -10.58 -5.95 -3.43
N SER A 72 -10.35 -5.25 -4.54
CA SER A 72 -10.94 -5.57 -5.84
C SER A 72 -9.95 -5.33 -6.97
N GLY A 73 -10.26 -5.92 -8.13
CA GLY A 73 -9.53 -5.67 -9.38
C GLY A 73 -8.03 -5.95 -9.28
N VAL A 74 -7.23 -5.03 -9.86
CA VAL A 74 -5.75 -5.17 -9.87
C VAL A 74 -5.16 -5.11 -8.46
N SER A 75 -5.61 -4.18 -7.61
CA SER A 75 -5.12 -4.03 -6.24
C SER A 75 -5.30 -5.32 -5.41
N ARG A 76 -6.39 -6.07 -5.63
CA ARG A 76 -6.57 -7.39 -5.01
C ARG A 76 -5.45 -8.38 -5.39
N HIS A 77 -5.04 -8.41 -6.67
CA HIS A 77 -3.97 -9.29 -7.12
C HIS A 77 -2.60 -8.90 -6.55
N VAL A 78 -2.35 -7.60 -6.34
CA VAL A 78 -1.17 -7.12 -5.59
C VAL A 78 -1.20 -7.64 -4.15
N GLY A 79 -2.34 -7.49 -3.47
CA GLY A 79 -2.53 -8.00 -2.10
C GLY A 79 -2.33 -9.51 -1.99
N ASP A 80 -2.87 -10.28 -2.93
CA ASP A 80 -2.67 -11.74 -3.01
C ASP A 80 -1.19 -12.11 -3.17
N ALA A 81 -0.44 -11.37 -4.01
CA ALA A 81 0.99 -11.60 -4.20
C ALA A 81 1.76 -11.36 -2.88
N LEU A 82 1.43 -10.30 -2.15
CA LEU A 82 2.07 -9.97 -0.87
C LEU A 82 1.74 -11.00 0.23
N LYS A 83 0.50 -11.51 0.29
CA LYS A 83 0.09 -12.55 1.25
C LYS A 83 0.78 -13.89 1.06
N GLY A 84 1.16 -14.24 -0.18
CA GLY A 84 1.85 -15.49 -0.49
C GLY A 84 3.25 -15.62 0.11
N ARG A 85 3.78 -14.58 0.76
CA ARG A 85 5.05 -14.62 1.50
C ARG A 85 4.82 -15.18 2.91
N ALA A 86 5.29 -16.41 3.14
CA ALA A 86 5.30 -17.05 4.47
C ALA A 86 6.70 -17.07 5.13
N SER A 87 7.72 -16.44 4.55
CA SER A 87 9.10 -16.56 5.06
C SER A 87 9.49 -15.40 5.98
N PRO A 88 9.88 -15.67 7.24
CA PRO A 88 10.28 -14.65 8.21
C PRO A 88 11.67 -14.03 7.94
N HIS A 89 12.42 -14.47 6.92
CA HIS A 89 13.83 -14.09 6.73
C HIS A 89 14.06 -13.16 5.53
N LEU A 90 13.00 -12.80 4.80
CA LEU A 90 13.12 -11.91 3.64
C LEU A 90 12.95 -10.45 4.03
N ARG A 91 13.63 -9.54 3.31
CA ARG A 91 13.44 -8.09 3.45
C ARG A 91 11.95 -7.74 3.42
N LYS A 92 11.53 -6.91 4.36
CA LYS A 92 10.14 -6.43 4.46
C LYS A 92 9.87 -5.54 3.24
N ILE A 93 9.00 -6.00 2.33
CA ILE A 93 8.53 -5.18 1.23
C ILE A 93 7.60 -4.13 1.83
N CYS A 94 7.81 -2.87 1.46
CA CYS A 94 6.87 -1.81 1.81
C CYS A 94 5.78 -1.73 0.74
N ALA A 95 4.52 -1.86 1.16
CA ALA A 95 3.36 -1.68 0.30
C ALA A 95 2.44 -0.63 0.91
N ILE A 96 2.01 0.32 0.09
CA ILE A 96 1.17 1.46 0.46
C ILE A 96 -0.10 1.40 -0.38
N GLY A 97 -1.24 1.33 0.28
CA GLY A 97 -2.55 1.45 -0.35
C GLY A 97 -3.12 2.84 -0.13
N ILE A 98 -3.57 3.51 -1.19
CA ILE A 98 -4.17 4.86 -1.12
C ILE A 98 -5.63 4.80 -1.60
N PRO A 99 -6.56 4.28 -0.77
CA PRO A 99 -7.97 4.25 -1.13
C PRO A 99 -8.65 5.60 -0.88
N PRO A 100 -9.56 6.05 -1.76
CA PRO A 100 -10.47 7.14 -1.44
C PRO A 100 -11.28 6.80 -0.18
N TRP A 101 -11.42 7.77 0.74
CA TRP A 101 -12.14 7.54 1.99
C TRP A 101 -13.56 7.00 1.76
N GLY A 102 -14.29 7.60 0.83
CA GLY A 102 -15.70 7.28 0.57
C GLY A 102 -16.00 5.89 0.04
N ILE A 103 -14.99 5.08 -0.28
CA ILE A 103 -15.17 3.68 -0.71
C ILE A 103 -14.75 2.66 0.36
N ILE A 104 -14.25 3.12 1.51
CA ILE A 104 -13.82 2.24 2.59
C ILE A 104 -15.07 1.75 3.35
N GLU A 105 -15.29 0.44 3.34
CA GLU A 105 -16.33 -0.18 4.16
C GLU A 105 -16.05 0.04 5.65
N ASN A 106 -17.10 0.32 6.42
CA ASN A 106 -16.99 0.61 7.87
C ASN A 106 -16.05 1.79 8.21
N GLN A 107 -15.88 2.76 7.31
CA GLN A 107 -15.05 3.95 7.53
C GLN A 107 -15.35 4.71 8.84
N ARG A 108 -16.56 4.58 9.38
CA ARG A 108 -16.97 5.21 10.65
C ARG A 108 -16.22 4.65 11.85
N ASP A 109 -15.87 3.36 11.81
CA ASP A 109 -15.14 2.68 12.89
C ASP A 109 -13.67 3.11 12.92
N LEU A 110 -13.18 3.70 11.83
CA LEU A 110 -11.85 4.27 11.70
C LEU A 110 -11.77 5.73 12.23
N ILE A 111 -12.87 6.24 12.80
CA ILE A 111 -12.95 7.59 13.39
C ILE A 111 -12.96 7.45 14.93
N GLY A 112 -11.89 7.89 15.61
CA GLY A 112 -11.79 7.81 17.07
C GLY A 112 -10.57 8.53 17.66
N LYS A 113 -10.53 8.67 19.00
CA LYS A 113 -9.51 9.45 19.74
C LYS A 113 -8.15 8.75 19.90
N ASP A 114 -8.09 7.43 19.79
CA ASP A 114 -6.83 6.64 19.87
C ASP A 114 -6.29 6.23 18.49
N VAL A 115 -6.80 6.86 17.43
CA VAL A 115 -6.22 6.78 16.10
C VAL A 115 -5.16 7.88 16.03
N SER A 116 -3.88 7.54 15.89
CA SER A 116 -2.78 8.50 15.92
C SER A 116 -2.94 9.58 14.84
N TRP A 117 -3.47 10.73 15.23
CA TRP A 117 -3.57 11.92 14.41
C TRP A 117 -2.21 12.61 14.38
N ILE A 118 -1.52 12.56 13.24
CA ILE A 118 -0.50 13.56 12.94
C ILE A 118 -1.22 14.65 12.17
N CYS A 119 -1.82 15.54 12.96
CA CYS A 119 -2.49 16.76 12.53
C CYS A 119 -1.43 17.70 11.94
N CYS A 120 -1.54 17.95 10.64
CA CYS A 120 -0.99 19.16 10.03
C CYS A 120 -2.01 20.26 10.30
N LYS A 121 -1.68 21.16 11.23
CA LYS A 121 -2.49 22.36 11.53
C LYS A 121 -2.50 23.30 10.33
N GLU A 122 -3.65 23.96 10.13
CA GLU A 122 -3.78 25.24 9.43
C GLU A 122 -2.82 26.31 9.99
#